data_AF-V9KZZ3-F1
#
_entry.id   AF-V9KZZ3-F1
#
_cell.length_a   1.000
_cell.length_b   1.000
_cell.length_c   1.000
_cell.angle_alpha   90.00
_cell.angle_beta   90.00
_cell.angle_gamma   90.00
#
_symmetry.space_group_name_H-M   'P 1'
#
loop_
_entity.id
_entity.type
_entity.pdbx_description
1 polymer ?
#
loop_
_entity_poly.entity_id
_entity_poly.type
_entity_poly.pdbx_seq_one_letter_code
_entity_poly.pdbx_strand_id
1 'polypeptide(L)'
;MEVLTPIIRERILQESSMDLGKAKLLRTGINALHQALHPIHGIAWTDGKQVALTVVCLVNGEVKFGDSNVIGCFEHVHGLYWGSVCCTGALALLAVQHKKHITVWQLQHSTLENNKLLVSQTCELGEIFPILPQGCVWHPKSDALVVLTKRDASVLFAVQTDNRRVKADIKGSGLIHCACWTKDGNRLVIAIGSTLHSYIWNDSQKTLNPCNFCPIFDVGGYICAIEASMDMQVAVATELPLDKICGLNAGMAFDVTGEMGSLMSRSSVITVDEDCSMEVRRRSIDSERSLAADSIISSSSSACPIELTHLLANHRKSDPSPLIHLKRRDSLTGSGHDSSHLILVTFERKVTTTRKVSVPGILVPDIITFDSCGHTIVVASNSCNTILVYSVTPSSMPNIQQ
;
A
#
# COMPACT_ATOMS: atom_id res chain seq x y z
N MET A 1 26.79 11.20 21.71
CA MET A 1 25.54 10.72 22.29
C MET A 1 24.79 10.06 21.14
N GLU A 2 24.90 8.73 21.10
CA GLU A 2 24.90 7.94 19.88
C GLU A 2 23.51 7.74 19.26
N VAL A 3 23.54 7.69 17.94
CA VAL A 3 22.45 7.48 16.99
C VAL A 3 21.83 6.10 17.22
N LEU A 4 20.55 6.07 17.58
CA LEU A 4 19.78 4.83 17.73
C LEU A 4 18.90 4.58 16.50
N THR A 5 19.42 3.75 15.61
CA THR A 5 18.72 2.68 14.87
C THR A 5 19.84 1.70 14.46
N PRO A 6 19.63 0.37 14.44
CA PRO A 6 18.38 -0.37 14.22
C PRO A 6 18.09 -1.41 15.33
N ILE A 7 16.89 -2.02 15.32
CA ILE A 7 16.58 -3.43 15.62
C ILE A 7 15.04 -3.50 15.60
N ILE A 8 14.48 -3.72 14.41
CA ILE A 8 13.14 -4.28 14.28
C ILE A 8 13.40 -5.79 14.12
N ARG A 9 13.26 -6.53 15.22
CA ARG A 9 13.26 -7.99 15.23
C ARG A 9 11.87 -8.47 15.65
N GLU A 10 11.46 -9.53 14.98
CA GLU A 10 10.21 -10.29 15.07
C GLU A 10 9.58 -10.42 16.46
N ARG A 11 8.28 -10.15 16.53
CA ARG A 11 7.19 -10.96 17.14
C ARG A 11 6.09 -10.05 17.71
N ILE A 12 5.03 -9.81 16.94
CA ILE A 12 3.67 -9.69 17.51
C ILE A 12 2.69 -10.31 16.50
N LEU A 13 2.50 -11.63 16.61
CA LEU A 13 1.22 -12.26 16.30
C LEU A 13 0.58 -12.59 17.63
N GLN A 14 -0.19 -11.64 18.16
CA GLN A 14 -1.17 -11.91 19.20
C GLN A 14 -2.27 -10.87 19.03
N GLU A 15 -3.52 -11.36 18.98
CA GLU A 15 -4.73 -10.56 18.96
C GLU A 15 -4.62 -9.42 19.98
N SER A 16 -4.36 -8.22 19.47
CA SER A 16 -4.48 -7.00 20.22
C SER A 16 -5.19 -6.02 19.30
N SER A 17 -6.42 -5.68 19.66
CA SER A 17 -6.97 -4.38 19.28
C SER A 17 -5.88 -3.35 19.59
N MET A 18 -5.38 -2.63 18.60
CA MET A 18 -4.52 -1.49 18.86
C MET A 18 -5.41 -0.40 19.46
N ASP A 19 -5.56 -0.43 20.79
CA ASP A 19 -6.29 0.58 21.54
C ASP A 19 -5.42 1.85 21.65
N LEU A 20 -5.47 2.68 20.60
CA LEU A 20 -4.98 4.08 20.61
C LEU A 20 -5.95 4.92 21.47
N GLY A 21 -5.94 4.67 22.77
CA GLY A 21 -7.02 5.14 23.65
C GLY A 21 -8.38 4.55 23.26
N LYS A 22 -9.46 5.03 23.88
CA LYS A 22 -10.83 4.57 23.61
C LYS A 22 -11.41 5.18 22.31
N ALA A 23 -10.66 5.17 21.21
CA ALA A 23 -11.05 5.81 19.97
C ALA A 23 -11.10 4.84 18.78
N LYS A 24 -12.00 5.10 17.83
CA LYS A 24 -12.11 4.34 16.58
C LYS A 24 -11.49 5.15 15.44
N LEU A 25 -10.49 4.57 14.78
CA LEU A 25 -9.91 5.15 13.57
C LEU A 25 -10.89 5.06 12.39
N LEU A 26 -10.77 6.02 11.47
CA LEU A 26 -11.51 6.01 10.22
C LEU A 26 -11.09 4.81 9.36
N ARG A 27 -12.03 3.93 9.03
CA ARG A 27 -11.81 2.80 8.11
C ARG A 27 -12.14 3.23 6.68
N THR A 28 -11.27 4.03 6.08
CA THR A 28 -11.44 4.53 4.70
C THR A 28 -10.79 3.64 3.64
N GLY A 29 -10.24 2.49 4.03
CA GLY A 29 -9.54 1.58 3.14
C GLY A 29 -8.19 2.12 2.67
N ILE A 30 -7.63 3.10 3.35
CA ILE A 30 -6.38 3.77 3.00
C ILE A 30 -5.53 3.78 4.26
N ASN A 31 -4.21 3.74 4.12
CA ASN A 31 -3.29 3.80 5.25
C ASN A 31 -3.40 5.15 5.98
N ALA A 32 -4.37 5.28 6.88
CA ALA A 32 -4.65 6.50 7.63
C ALA A 32 -3.53 6.86 8.63
N LEU A 33 -2.60 5.94 8.88
CA LEU A 33 -1.42 6.15 9.71
C LEU A 33 -0.15 6.39 8.88
N HIS A 34 -0.28 6.55 7.55
CA HIS A 34 0.82 6.95 6.70
C HIS A 34 1.33 8.35 7.14
N GLN A 35 2.62 8.45 7.42
CA GLN A 35 3.25 9.66 7.97
C GLN A 35 2.62 10.18 9.28
N ALA A 36 2.01 9.30 10.07
CA ALA A 36 1.37 9.67 11.34
C ALA A 36 2.30 9.66 12.55
N LEU A 37 3.53 9.13 12.43
CA LEU A 37 4.49 9.04 13.53
C LEU A 37 5.56 10.14 13.45
N HIS A 38 5.71 10.89 14.55
CA HIS A 38 6.82 11.81 14.78
C HIS A 38 7.73 11.27 15.89
N PRO A 39 9.07 11.29 15.72
CA PRO A 39 10.00 10.71 16.70
C PRO A 39 9.93 11.35 18.09
N ILE A 40 9.52 12.62 18.18
CA ILE A 40 9.43 13.35 19.46
C ILE A 40 7.99 13.47 19.95
N HIS A 41 7.02 13.62 19.05
CA HIS A 41 5.62 13.95 19.41
C HIS A 41 4.71 12.71 19.40
N GLY A 42 5.23 11.55 19.00
CA GLY A 42 4.46 10.32 18.93
C GLY A 42 3.54 10.26 17.72
N ILE A 43 2.42 9.56 17.86
CA ILE A 43 1.47 9.33 16.78
C ILE A 43 0.41 10.43 16.78
N ALA A 44 0.20 11.07 15.64
CA ALA A 44 -0.96 11.91 15.36
C ALA A 44 -2.07 11.05 14.76
N TRP A 45 -3.27 11.10 15.33
CA TRP A 45 -4.41 10.35 14.83
C TRP A 45 -5.71 11.14 14.98
N THR A 46 -6.74 10.70 14.25
CA THR A 46 -8.05 11.34 14.24
C THR A 46 -9.18 10.31 14.21
N ASP A 47 -10.29 10.64 14.86
CA ASP A 47 -11.58 9.94 14.76
C ASP A 47 -12.51 10.56 13.69
N GLY A 48 -12.01 11.56 12.96
CA GLY A 48 -12.74 12.36 11.99
C GLY A 48 -13.25 13.70 12.50
N LYS A 49 -13.16 13.98 13.81
CA LYS A 49 -13.58 15.26 14.41
C LYS A 49 -12.47 15.92 15.21
N GLN A 50 -11.62 15.16 15.87
CA GLN A 50 -10.53 15.69 16.67
C GLN A 50 -9.19 15.21 16.16
N VAL A 51 -8.15 15.99 16.45
CA VAL A 51 -6.76 15.62 16.23
C VAL A 51 -6.12 15.40 17.59
N ALA A 52 -5.62 14.19 17.80
CA ALA A 52 -5.00 13.78 19.05
C ALA A 52 -3.56 13.33 18.81
N LEU A 53 -2.71 13.58 19.80
CA LEU A 53 -1.35 13.08 19.86
C LEU A 53 -1.25 12.05 20.98
N THR A 54 -0.70 10.88 20.66
CA THR A 54 -0.39 9.85 21.64
C THR A 54 1.10 9.63 21.67
N VAL A 55 1.70 9.77 22.85
CA VAL A 55 3.12 9.46 23.04
C VAL A 55 3.35 7.99 22.77
N VAL A 56 4.39 7.67 21.99
CA VAL A 56 4.78 6.30 21.70
C VAL A 56 6.23 6.10 22.11
N CYS A 57 6.45 5.12 22.99
CA CYS A 57 7.76 4.80 23.51
C CYS A 57 8.05 3.32 23.28
N LEU A 58 9.29 3.00 22.94
CA LEU A 58 9.77 1.62 22.94
C LEU A 58 10.36 1.32 24.32
N VAL A 59 9.74 0.41 25.06
CA VAL A 59 10.20 0.00 26.40
C VAL A 59 10.44 -1.49 26.37
N ASN A 60 11.70 -1.92 26.56
CA ASN A 60 12.11 -3.32 26.52
C ASN A 60 11.73 -4.06 25.22
N GLY A 61 11.74 -3.37 24.08
CA GLY A 61 11.37 -3.94 22.78
C GLY A 61 9.86 -4.00 22.52
N GLU A 62 9.02 -3.59 23.48
CA GLU A 62 7.58 -3.47 23.30
C GLU A 62 7.17 -2.02 23.07
N VAL A 63 6.26 -1.81 22.12
CA VAL A 63 5.67 -0.49 21.88
C VAL A 63 4.65 -0.21 22.97
N LYS A 64 4.87 0.87 23.73
CA LYS A 64 3.96 1.36 24.75
C LYS A 64 3.40 2.71 24.35
N PHE A 65 2.09 2.85 24.53
CA PHE A 65 1.35 4.09 24.31
C PHE A 65 1.20 4.82 25.64
N GLY A 66 1.56 6.10 25.66
CA GLY A 66 1.33 7.00 26.78
C GLY A 66 -0.03 7.68 26.69
N ASP A 67 -0.15 8.81 27.38
CA ASP A 67 -1.37 9.61 27.37
C ASP A 67 -1.65 10.20 25.98
N SER A 68 -2.94 10.41 25.71
CA SER A 68 -3.43 11.01 24.49
C SER A 68 -3.93 12.43 24.76
N ASN A 69 -3.36 13.40 24.07
CA ASN A 69 -3.71 14.82 24.19
C ASN A 69 -4.40 15.30 22.93
N VAL A 70 -5.61 15.87 23.07
CA VAL A 70 -6.30 16.52 21.95
C VAL A 70 -5.68 17.87 21.70
N ILE A 71 -5.18 18.09 20.49
CA ILE A 71 -4.55 19.35 20.08
C ILE A 71 -5.48 20.24 19.26
N GLY A 72 -6.54 19.69 18.67
CA GLY A 72 -7.50 20.46 17.89
C GLY A 72 -8.83 19.72 17.67
N CYS A 73 -9.90 20.50 17.50
CA CYS A 73 -11.25 20.01 17.20
C CYS A 73 -11.77 20.66 15.92
N PHE A 74 -12.39 19.86 15.07
CA PHE A 74 -12.81 20.22 13.72
C PHE A 74 -14.14 19.55 13.39
N GLU A 75 -14.79 20.03 12.34
CA GLU A 75 -16.02 19.41 11.85
C GLU A 75 -15.73 18.07 11.16
N HIS A 76 -14.70 18.04 10.30
CA HIS A 76 -14.32 16.88 9.50
C HIS A 76 -12.81 16.85 9.23
N VAL A 77 -12.12 15.84 9.78
CA VAL A 77 -10.70 15.55 9.50
C VAL A 77 -10.61 14.25 8.68
N HIS A 78 -9.84 14.27 7.60
CA HIS A 78 -9.70 13.13 6.69
C HIS A 78 -8.32 12.48 6.74
N GLY A 79 -7.28 13.23 7.13
CA GLY A 79 -5.91 12.73 7.16
C GLY A 79 -5.00 13.63 7.97
N LEU A 80 -3.90 13.05 8.47
CA LEU A 80 -2.88 13.71 9.27
C LEU A 80 -1.50 13.28 8.77
N TYR A 81 -0.63 14.25 8.52
CA TYR A 81 0.68 13.97 7.90
C TYR A 81 1.75 14.83 8.57
N TRP A 82 2.73 14.18 9.20
CA TRP A 82 3.90 14.86 9.74
C TRP A 82 4.88 15.26 8.64
N GLY A 83 5.39 16.48 8.77
CA GLY A 83 6.52 16.98 8.00
C GLY A 83 7.80 16.21 8.30
N SER A 84 8.76 16.30 7.38
CA SER A 84 10.05 15.65 7.55
C SER A 84 10.84 16.26 8.70
N VAL A 85 11.41 15.41 9.55
CA VAL A 85 12.29 15.82 10.65
C VAL A 85 13.70 16.03 10.09
N CYS A 86 13.90 17.16 9.43
CA CYS A 86 15.11 17.39 8.64
C CYS A 86 16.36 17.66 9.50
N CYS A 87 16.21 18.20 10.71
CA CYS A 87 17.31 18.56 11.61
C CYS A 87 16.90 18.53 13.09
N THR A 88 17.88 18.32 13.98
CA THR A 88 17.72 18.51 15.42
C THR A 88 17.35 19.98 15.70
N GLY A 89 16.17 20.21 16.29
CA GLY A 89 15.67 21.56 16.57
C GLY A 89 14.79 22.19 15.47
N ALA A 90 14.53 21.47 14.37
CA ALA A 90 13.50 21.87 13.41
C ALA A 90 12.11 21.82 14.08
N LEU A 91 11.25 22.75 13.70
CA LEU A 91 9.87 22.82 14.20
C LEU A 91 9.05 21.66 13.62
N ALA A 92 8.23 21.02 14.45
CA ALA A 92 7.38 19.94 13.99
C ALA A 92 6.16 20.52 13.28
N LEU A 93 5.98 20.13 12.01
CA LEU A 93 4.85 20.56 11.19
C LEU A 93 3.88 19.40 10.99
N LEU A 94 2.61 19.64 11.24
CA LEU A 94 1.52 18.69 11.04
C LEU A 94 0.55 19.26 10.01
N ALA A 95 0.37 18.58 8.89
CA ALA A 95 -0.68 18.88 7.94
C ALA A 95 -1.97 18.18 8.40
N VAL A 96 -3.02 18.96 8.62
CA VAL A 96 -4.37 18.49 8.88
C VAL A 96 -5.19 18.61 7.60
N GLN A 97 -5.54 17.46 7.04
CA GLN A 97 -6.30 17.38 5.80
C GLN A 97 -7.80 17.37 6.09
N HIS A 98 -8.51 18.28 5.43
CA HIS A 98 -9.96 18.30 5.35
C HIS A 98 -10.42 17.94 3.92
N LYS A 99 -11.73 17.99 3.67
CA LYS A 99 -12.30 17.59 2.37
C LYS A 99 -11.77 18.42 1.20
N LYS A 100 -11.66 19.74 1.39
CA LYS A 100 -11.31 20.73 0.35
C LYS A 100 -10.31 21.78 0.83
N HIS A 101 -9.72 21.59 2.00
CA HIS A 101 -8.70 22.49 2.51
C HIS A 101 -7.71 21.73 3.38
N ILE A 102 -6.54 22.31 3.56
CA ILE A 102 -5.50 21.83 4.47
C ILE A 102 -5.13 22.98 5.39
N THR A 103 -4.91 22.66 6.66
CA THR A 103 -4.24 23.56 7.59
C THR A 103 -2.90 22.94 7.98
N VAL A 104 -1.87 23.77 8.12
CA VAL A 104 -0.55 23.34 8.61
C VAL A 104 -0.35 23.94 9.99
N TRP A 105 -0.01 23.05 10.93
CA TRP A 105 0.10 23.34 12.35
C TRP A 105 1.55 23.15 12.75
N GLN A 106 2.10 24.14 13.44
CA GLN A 106 3.42 24.08 14.05
C GLN A 106 3.27 23.66 15.51
N LEU A 107 4.08 22.69 15.91
CA LEU A 107 4.14 22.17 17.26
C LEU A 107 5.53 22.38 17.85
N GLN A 108 5.56 22.91 19.08
CA GLN A 108 6.79 23.20 19.79
C GLN A 108 6.60 23.02 21.29
N HIS A 109 7.56 22.42 21.99
CA HIS A 109 7.59 22.44 23.45
C HIS A 109 8.23 23.74 23.93
N SER A 110 7.51 24.50 24.76
CA SER A 110 8.02 25.72 25.37
C SER A 110 8.95 25.40 26.54
N THR A 111 10.23 25.73 26.42
CA THR A 111 11.20 25.60 27.52
C THR A 111 10.92 26.59 28.66
N LEU A 112 10.20 27.69 28.38
CA LEU A 112 9.82 28.72 29.34
C LEU A 112 8.59 28.34 30.17
N GLU A 113 7.68 27.52 29.62
CA GLU A 113 6.43 27.09 30.27
C GLU A 113 6.46 25.60 30.65
N ASN A 114 7.52 25.12 31.31
CA ASN A 114 7.64 23.73 31.77
C ASN A 114 7.37 22.66 30.69
N ASN A 115 7.92 22.83 29.47
CA ASN A 115 7.70 21.94 28.32
C ASN A 115 6.24 21.80 27.87
N LYS A 116 5.39 22.78 28.16
CA LYS A 116 4.03 22.82 27.61
C LYS A 116 4.08 22.81 26.08
N LEU A 117 3.23 21.97 25.48
CA LEU A 117 3.07 21.90 24.04
C LEU A 117 2.32 23.15 23.55
N LEU A 118 3.01 23.95 22.73
CA LEU A 118 2.44 25.07 21.99
C LEU A 118 2.07 24.58 20.60
N VAL A 119 0.88 24.97 20.15
CA VAL A 119 0.31 24.59 18.87
C VAL A 119 -0.20 25.85 18.19
N SER A 120 0.30 26.16 17.01
CA SER A 120 -0.12 27.33 16.22
C SER A 120 -0.36 26.95 14.77
N GLN A 121 -1.43 27.48 14.17
CA GLN A 121 -1.67 27.32 12.74
C GLN A 121 -0.77 28.30 11.96
N THR A 122 0.00 27.81 10.99
CA THR A 122 0.93 28.63 10.19
C THR A 122 0.45 28.87 8.78
N CYS A 123 -0.31 27.95 8.20
CA CYS A 123 -0.77 28.02 6.82
C CYS A 123 -2.17 27.41 6.68
N GLU A 124 -2.97 27.97 5.79
CA GLU A 124 -4.26 27.41 5.36
C GLU A 124 -4.37 27.50 3.84
N LEU A 125 -4.72 26.39 3.21
CA LEU A 125 -4.91 26.30 1.78
C LEU A 125 -6.27 25.72 1.45
N GLY A 126 -7.08 26.48 0.69
CA GLY A 126 -8.31 25.99 0.07
C GLY A 126 -8.09 25.49 -1.36
N GLU A 127 -8.79 24.41 -1.70
CA GLU A 127 -8.84 23.83 -3.04
C GLU A 127 -10.28 23.77 -3.56
N ILE A 128 -10.44 23.94 -4.87
CA ILE A 128 -11.77 23.92 -5.53
C ILE A 128 -12.33 22.49 -5.50
N PHE A 129 -11.45 21.53 -5.81
CA PHE A 129 -11.76 20.10 -5.84
C PHE A 129 -11.38 19.43 -4.52
N PRO A 130 -12.06 18.32 -4.17
CA PRO A 130 -11.67 17.54 -3.01
C PRO A 130 -10.21 17.07 -3.09
N ILE A 131 -9.54 17.14 -1.95
CA ILE A 131 -8.17 16.67 -1.76
C ILE A 131 -8.19 15.15 -1.73
N LEU A 132 -7.23 14.51 -2.39
CA LEU A 132 -7.14 13.06 -2.43
C LEU A 132 -6.88 12.48 -1.04
N PRO A 133 -7.29 11.25 -0.73
CA PRO A 133 -7.02 10.66 0.59
C PRO A 133 -5.52 10.41 0.89
N GLN A 134 -4.66 10.27 -0.12
CA GLN A 134 -3.19 10.34 0.01
C GLN A 134 -2.70 11.66 -0.62
N GLY A 135 -3.45 12.75 -0.38
CA GLY A 135 -3.30 14.00 -1.10
C GLY A 135 -2.27 14.95 -0.49
N CYS A 136 -1.72 14.63 0.67
CA CYS A 136 -0.71 15.43 1.35
C CYS A 136 0.61 14.67 1.34
N VAL A 137 1.65 15.25 0.72
CA VAL A 137 2.97 14.61 0.64
C VAL A 137 4.05 15.62 0.99
N TRP A 138 4.68 15.44 2.15
CA TRP A 138 5.78 16.29 2.59
C TRP A 138 7.06 16.02 1.80
N HIS A 139 7.78 17.09 1.49
CA HIS A 139 9.11 17.01 0.92
C HIS A 139 10.07 16.41 1.97
N PRO A 140 10.96 15.47 1.57
CA PRO A 140 11.76 14.72 2.53
C PRO A 140 12.86 15.55 3.22
N LYS A 141 13.20 16.72 2.69
CA LYS A 141 14.35 17.53 3.15
C LYS A 141 14.05 19.00 3.40
N SER A 142 12.79 19.42 3.29
CA SER A 142 12.41 20.82 3.48
C SER A 142 10.94 20.92 3.86
N ASP A 143 10.56 22.09 4.37
CA ASP A 143 9.18 22.39 4.76
C ASP A 143 8.33 22.77 3.54
N ALA A 144 8.26 21.84 2.59
CA ALA A 144 7.39 21.95 1.43
C ALA A 144 6.36 20.82 1.45
N LEU A 145 5.10 21.17 1.22
CA LEU A 145 3.97 20.25 1.20
C LEU A 145 3.35 20.20 -0.18
N VAL A 146 3.22 19.01 -0.73
CA VAL A 146 2.42 18.78 -1.95
C VAL A 146 0.99 18.52 -1.56
N VAL A 147 0.07 19.20 -2.25
CA VAL A 147 -1.37 19.02 -2.15
C VAL A 147 -1.90 18.52 -3.49
N LEU A 148 -2.53 17.34 -3.47
CA LEU A 148 -3.09 16.67 -4.63
C LEU A 148 -4.62 16.70 -4.59
N THR A 149 -5.20 17.08 -5.71
CA THR A 149 -6.59 16.82 -6.04
C THR A 149 -6.64 15.83 -7.19
N LYS A 150 -7.83 15.42 -7.62
CA LYS A 150 -7.96 14.57 -8.82
C LYS A 150 -7.41 15.20 -10.11
N ARG A 151 -7.16 16.51 -10.14
CA ARG A 151 -6.81 17.26 -11.37
C ARG A 151 -5.51 18.06 -11.25
N ASP A 152 -5.22 18.58 -10.08
CA ASP A 152 -4.09 19.48 -9.85
C ASP A 152 -3.16 18.92 -8.76
N ALA A 153 -1.88 19.23 -8.89
CA ALA A 153 -0.88 19.11 -7.82
C ALA A 153 -0.24 20.46 -7.57
N SER A 154 -0.19 20.88 -6.30
CA SER A 154 0.39 22.16 -5.87
C SER A 154 1.47 21.92 -4.82
N VAL A 155 2.64 22.54 -4.97
CA VAL A 155 3.70 22.55 -3.96
C VAL A 155 3.61 23.85 -3.17
N LEU A 156 3.26 23.75 -1.89
CA LEU A 156 3.39 24.81 -0.89
C LEU A 156 4.83 24.78 -0.37
N PHE A 157 5.60 25.86 -0.52
CA PHE A 157 7.04 25.86 -0.19
C PHE A 157 7.45 26.86 0.90
N ALA A 158 6.48 27.58 1.46
CA ALA A 158 6.69 28.58 2.50
C ALA A 158 5.72 28.35 3.68
N VAL A 159 5.41 27.09 4.01
CA VAL A 159 4.35 26.71 4.96
C VAL A 159 4.43 27.35 6.35
N GLN A 160 5.60 27.86 6.73
CA GLN A 160 5.82 28.56 8.01
C GLN A 160 5.70 30.10 7.91
N THR A 161 5.83 30.67 6.71
CA THR A 161 6.02 32.12 6.51
C THR A 161 5.03 32.75 5.53
N ASP A 162 4.55 32.03 4.51
CA ASP A 162 3.65 32.54 3.48
C ASP A 162 2.85 31.41 2.79
N ASN A 163 1.63 31.68 2.32
CA ASN A 163 0.77 30.70 1.61
C ASN A 163 1.15 30.59 0.11
N ARG A 164 2.45 30.68 -0.22
CA ARG A 164 2.91 30.59 -1.61
C ARG A 164 2.91 29.16 -2.09
N ARG A 165 2.41 28.99 -3.33
CA ARG A 165 2.39 27.71 -4.03
C ARG A 165 2.82 27.84 -5.48
N VAL A 166 3.36 26.76 -6.01
CA VAL A 166 3.52 26.54 -7.45
C VAL A 166 2.74 25.30 -7.85
N LYS A 167 2.03 25.37 -8.98
CA LYS A 167 1.29 24.22 -9.53
C LYS A 167 2.15 23.46 -10.52
N ALA A 168 2.02 22.13 -10.51
CA ALA A 168 2.55 21.30 -11.58
C ALA A 168 1.77 21.58 -12.87
N ASP A 169 2.49 21.75 -13.98
CA ASP A 169 1.91 21.85 -15.32
C ASP A 169 1.53 20.44 -15.82
N ILE A 170 0.38 19.94 -15.33
CA ILE A 170 -0.11 18.60 -15.65
C ILE A 170 -0.75 18.61 -17.03
N LYS A 171 0.01 18.07 -18.00
CA LYS A 171 -0.46 17.87 -19.38
C LYS A 171 -0.97 16.44 -19.53
N GLY A 172 -2.28 16.27 -19.71
CA GLY A 172 -2.90 14.97 -19.93
C GLY A 172 -4.37 14.94 -19.50
N SER A 173 -5.11 13.93 -19.96
CA SER A 173 -6.55 13.76 -19.68
C SER A 173 -6.85 12.76 -18.56
N GLY A 174 -5.87 12.42 -17.72
CA GLY A 174 -6.02 11.44 -16.63
C GLY A 174 -6.33 12.07 -15.28
N LEU A 175 -6.77 11.22 -14.33
CA LEU A 175 -6.97 11.61 -12.93
C LEU A 175 -5.72 11.25 -12.13
N ILE A 176 -5.36 12.14 -11.20
CA ILE A 176 -4.28 11.88 -10.25
C ILE A 176 -4.76 10.89 -9.18
N HIS A 177 -3.90 9.94 -8.83
CA HIS A 177 -4.16 8.94 -7.78
C HIS A 177 -3.36 9.21 -6.51
N CYS A 178 -2.05 9.35 -6.65
CA CYS A 178 -1.10 9.54 -5.57
C CYS A 178 0.17 10.20 -6.11
N ALA A 179 1.02 10.67 -5.21
CA ALA A 179 2.33 11.20 -5.56
C ALA A 179 3.34 10.84 -4.46
N CYS A 180 4.63 10.86 -4.80
CA CYS A 180 5.70 10.75 -3.83
C CYS A 180 6.91 11.57 -4.30
N TRP A 181 7.71 12.02 -3.34
CA TRP A 181 9.03 12.57 -3.63
C TRP A 181 10.03 11.42 -3.74
N THR A 182 11.02 11.54 -4.61
CA THR A 182 12.24 10.74 -4.47
C THR A 182 12.91 11.08 -3.13
N LYS A 183 13.60 10.12 -2.51
CA LYS A 183 14.23 10.33 -1.18
C LYS A 183 15.24 11.47 -1.19
N ASP A 184 15.87 11.72 -2.33
CA ASP A 184 16.80 12.83 -2.50
C ASP A 184 16.13 14.22 -2.47
N GLY A 185 14.81 14.31 -2.64
CA GLY A 185 14.00 15.53 -2.67
C GLY A 185 13.99 16.25 -4.03
N ASN A 186 14.74 15.77 -5.03
CA ASN A 186 14.91 16.53 -6.27
C ASN A 186 13.73 16.36 -7.24
N ARG A 187 12.97 15.27 -7.10
CA ARG A 187 11.96 14.87 -8.08
C ARG A 187 10.64 14.53 -7.38
N LEU A 188 9.57 15.20 -7.82
CA LEU A 188 8.19 14.81 -7.51
C LEU A 188 7.69 13.88 -8.61
N VAL A 189 7.15 12.73 -8.22
CA VAL A 189 6.56 11.75 -9.12
C VAL A 189 5.06 11.69 -8.82
N ILE A 190 4.24 11.89 -9.86
CA ILE A 190 2.78 11.92 -9.76
C ILE A 190 2.22 10.75 -10.58
N ALA A 191 1.41 9.90 -9.97
CA ALA A 191 0.73 8.80 -10.64
C ALA A 191 -0.58 9.27 -11.28
N ILE A 192 -0.71 9.08 -12.60
CA ILE A 192 -1.87 9.43 -13.40
C ILE A 192 -2.25 8.21 -14.26
N GLY A 193 -3.35 7.54 -13.90
CA GLY A 193 -3.74 6.27 -14.54
C GLY A 193 -2.63 5.21 -14.45
N SER A 194 -2.08 4.80 -15.60
CA SER A 194 -0.96 3.86 -15.70
C SER A 194 0.41 4.52 -15.82
N THR A 195 0.49 5.85 -15.72
CA THR A 195 1.71 6.60 -16.03
C THR A 195 2.25 7.36 -14.82
N LEU A 196 3.57 7.44 -14.73
CA LEU A 196 4.29 8.28 -13.78
C LEU A 196 4.72 9.55 -14.48
N HIS A 197 4.21 10.68 -14.01
CA HIS A 197 4.62 12.00 -14.43
C HIS A 197 5.69 12.53 -13.49
N SER A 198 6.83 12.92 -14.04
CA SER A 198 7.99 13.32 -13.28
C SER A 198 8.30 14.80 -13.42
N TYR A 199 8.45 15.48 -12.28
CA TYR A 199 8.75 16.89 -12.18
C TYR A 199 9.98 17.11 -11.30
N ILE A 200 10.86 18.02 -11.72
CA ILE A 200 12.06 18.42 -10.99
C ILE A 200 11.75 19.66 -10.15
N TRP A 201 12.03 19.57 -8.86
CA TRP A 201 11.90 20.68 -7.92
C TRP A 201 13.19 21.49 -7.90
N ASN A 202 13.07 22.79 -8.17
CA ASN A 202 14.16 23.73 -7.99
C ASN A 202 13.87 24.58 -6.75
N ASP A 203 14.52 24.25 -5.64
CA ASP A 203 14.30 24.95 -4.37
C ASP A 203 14.80 26.39 -4.38
N SER A 204 15.82 26.72 -5.18
CA SER A 204 16.34 28.09 -5.28
C SER A 204 15.39 29.01 -6.06
N GLN A 205 14.77 28.49 -7.12
CA GLN A 205 13.83 29.25 -7.96
C GLN A 205 12.37 29.08 -7.54
N LYS A 206 12.08 28.14 -6.62
CA LYS A 206 10.73 27.74 -6.21
C LYS A 206 9.84 27.36 -7.40
N THR A 207 10.42 26.64 -8.36
CA THR A 207 9.74 26.17 -9.58
C THR A 207 9.64 24.66 -9.62
N LEU A 208 8.55 24.16 -10.18
CA LEU A 208 8.35 22.74 -10.44
C LEU A 208 8.20 22.54 -11.96
N ASN A 209 9.20 21.95 -12.59
CA ASN A 209 9.25 21.79 -14.05
C ASN A 209 9.19 20.32 -14.44
N PRO A 210 8.52 19.93 -15.54
CA PRO A 210 8.58 18.56 -16.05
C PRO A 210 10.04 18.13 -16.28
N CYS A 211 10.34 16.85 -16.02
CA CYS A 211 11.68 16.34 -16.28
C CYS A 211 12.01 16.37 -17.78
N ASN A 212 13.22 16.82 -18.14
CA ASN A 212 13.63 16.87 -19.54
C ASN A 212 13.76 15.47 -20.17
N PHE A 213 14.17 14.47 -19.37
CA PHE A 213 14.33 13.10 -19.81
C PHE A 213 13.21 12.23 -19.22
N CYS A 214 12.45 11.57 -20.09
CA CYS A 214 11.32 10.71 -19.70
C CYS A 214 10.38 11.40 -18.67
N PRO A 215 9.74 12.55 -19.03
CA PRO A 215 8.79 13.22 -18.15
C PRO A 215 7.56 12.38 -17.83
N ILE A 216 7.21 11.45 -18.72
CA ILE A 216 6.08 10.52 -18.56
C ILE A 216 6.62 9.12 -18.82
N PHE A 217 6.39 8.21 -17.88
CA PHE A 217 6.78 6.81 -17.95
C PHE A 217 5.56 5.92 -17.72
N ASP A 218 5.20 5.09 -18.70
CA ASP A 218 4.09 4.13 -18.57
C ASP A 218 4.57 2.85 -17.87
N VAL A 219 3.90 2.46 -16.78
CA VAL A 219 4.22 1.24 -16.04
C VAL A 219 3.44 0.02 -16.54
N GLY A 220 2.50 0.22 -17.49
CA GLY A 220 1.75 -0.85 -18.15
C GLY A 220 0.60 -1.43 -17.33
N GLY A 221 0.17 -0.76 -16.27
CA GLY A 221 -0.96 -1.14 -15.43
C GLY A 221 -1.43 0.05 -14.60
N TYR A 222 -2.71 0.05 -14.20
CA TYR A 222 -3.25 1.17 -13.42
C TYR A 222 -2.60 1.23 -12.04
N ILE A 223 -2.12 2.42 -11.67
CA ILE A 223 -1.30 2.63 -10.47
C ILE A 223 -2.21 2.86 -9.27
N CYS A 224 -2.00 2.08 -8.22
CA CYS A 224 -2.75 2.16 -6.96
C CYS A 224 -2.00 2.94 -5.89
N ALA A 225 -0.69 2.70 -5.78
CA ALA A 225 0.15 3.28 -4.74
C ALA A 225 1.56 3.51 -5.28
N ILE A 226 2.18 4.58 -4.80
CA ILE A 226 3.59 4.85 -5.03
C ILE A 226 4.26 5.28 -3.73
N GLU A 227 5.48 4.84 -3.52
CA GLU A 227 6.26 5.17 -2.31
C GLU A 227 7.74 5.36 -2.68
N ALA A 228 8.41 6.25 -1.98
CA ALA A 228 9.83 6.48 -2.17
C ALA A 228 10.64 5.29 -1.62
N SER A 229 11.50 4.67 -2.43
CA SER A 229 12.40 3.60 -1.96
C SER A 229 13.79 4.15 -1.62
N MET A 230 14.76 4.03 -2.53
CA MET A 230 16.15 4.49 -2.36
C MET A 230 16.47 5.62 -3.33
N ASP A 231 17.18 6.65 -2.87
CA ASP A 231 17.69 7.77 -3.68
C ASP A 231 16.69 8.31 -4.72
N MET A 232 16.90 7.99 -6.00
CA MET A 232 16.11 8.40 -7.17
C MET A 232 15.11 7.33 -7.64
N GLN A 233 14.82 6.34 -6.80
CA GLN A 233 13.93 5.22 -7.09
C GLN A 233 12.60 5.37 -6.37
N VAL A 234 11.54 4.94 -7.04
CA VAL A 234 10.19 4.81 -6.48
C VAL A 234 9.69 3.39 -6.65
N ALA A 235 8.97 2.90 -5.64
CA ALA A 235 8.20 1.68 -5.72
C ALA A 235 6.78 2.02 -6.16
N VAL A 236 6.23 1.21 -7.06
CA VAL A 236 4.92 1.41 -7.68
C VAL A 236 4.14 0.11 -7.60
N ALA A 237 2.92 0.18 -7.08
CA ALA A 237 2.02 -0.96 -7.04
C ALA A 237 0.89 -0.74 -8.06
N THR A 238 0.64 -1.73 -8.91
CA THR A 238 -0.43 -1.70 -9.92
C THR A 238 -1.52 -2.70 -9.59
N GLU A 239 -2.77 -2.37 -9.89
CA GLU A 239 -3.90 -3.31 -9.75
C GLU A 239 -3.84 -4.43 -10.79
N LEU A 240 -4.56 -5.51 -10.47
CA LEU A 240 -4.87 -6.55 -11.40
C LEU A 240 -5.79 -6.01 -12.51
N PRO A 241 -5.44 -6.15 -13.80
CA PRO A 241 -6.30 -5.67 -14.89
C PRO A 241 -7.69 -6.34 -14.85
N LEU A 242 -8.73 -5.56 -14.52
CA LEU A 242 -10.09 -6.06 -14.31
C LEU A 242 -10.71 -6.65 -15.59
N ASP A 243 -10.34 -6.11 -16.76
CA ASP A 243 -10.73 -6.59 -18.08
C ASP A 243 -10.34 -8.07 -18.29
N LYS A 244 -9.24 -8.51 -17.69
CA LYS A 244 -8.78 -9.90 -17.75
C LYS A 244 -9.51 -10.81 -16.77
N ILE A 245 -9.96 -10.29 -15.63
CA ILE A 245 -10.80 -11.04 -14.67
C ILE A 245 -12.19 -11.30 -15.27
N CYS A 246 -12.78 -10.29 -15.92
CA CYS A 246 -14.09 -10.41 -16.55
C CYS A 246 -14.09 -11.39 -17.73
N GLY A 247 -12.98 -11.51 -18.47
CA GLY A 247 -12.82 -12.49 -19.56
C GLY A 247 -12.77 -13.94 -19.08
N LEU A 248 -12.23 -14.20 -17.88
CA LEU A 248 -12.15 -15.55 -17.30
C LEU A 248 -13.53 -16.10 -16.90
N ASN A 249 -14.49 -15.24 -16.55
CA ASN A 249 -15.86 -15.65 -16.24
C ASN A 249 -16.72 -15.89 -17.51
N ALA A 250 -16.35 -15.33 -18.65
CA ALA A 250 -17.08 -15.53 -19.90
C ALA A 250 -16.85 -16.92 -20.52
N GLY A 251 -15.72 -17.55 -20.21
CA GLY A 251 -15.38 -18.91 -20.67
C GLY A 251 -15.94 -20.04 -19.80
N MET A 252 -16.58 -19.74 -18.67
CA MET A 252 -17.14 -20.72 -17.74
C MET A 252 -18.67 -20.82 -17.79
N ALA A 253 -19.34 -20.03 -18.63
CA ALA A 253 -20.80 -19.94 -18.67
C ALA A 253 -21.50 -20.97 -19.57
N PHE A 254 -20.77 -21.81 -20.34
CA PHE A 254 -21.37 -22.90 -21.11
C PHE A 254 -20.45 -24.11 -21.17
N ASP A 255 -20.48 -24.92 -20.12
CA ASP A 255 -20.31 -26.37 -20.28
C ASP A 255 -21.55 -27.04 -19.65
N VAL A 256 -22.67 -26.85 -20.33
CA VAL A 256 -23.87 -27.65 -20.12
C VAL A 256 -23.72 -28.85 -21.04
N THR A 257 -23.52 -30.01 -20.44
CA THR A 257 -23.68 -31.32 -21.08
C THR A 257 -25.00 -31.35 -21.83
N GLY A 258 -24.93 -31.37 -23.15
CA GLY A 258 -26.08 -31.40 -24.05
C GLY A 258 -25.66 -31.95 -25.39
N GLU A 259 -25.46 -33.26 -25.46
CA GLU A 259 -25.39 -33.94 -26.74
C GLU A 259 -26.69 -33.70 -27.52
N MET A 260 -26.52 -33.13 -28.71
CA MET A 260 -27.06 -33.62 -29.99
C MET A 260 -27.83 -32.56 -30.78
N GLY A 261 -27.36 -32.33 -32.02
CA GLY A 261 -28.07 -31.48 -32.97
C GLY A 261 -27.42 -31.30 -34.34
N SER A 262 -26.75 -32.30 -34.91
CA SER A 262 -26.55 -32.35 -36.36
C SER A 262 -27.47 -33.41 -36.96
N LEU A 263 -28.56 -32.91 -37.54
CA LEU A 263 -29.47 -33.59 -38.44
C LEU A 263 -28.72 -34.44 -39.48
N MET A 264 -29.08 -35.71 -39.60
CA MET A 264 -29.60 -36.28 -40.85
C MET A 264 -30.24 -37.64 -40.59
N SER A 265 -31.40 -37.85 -41.23
CA SER A 265 -32.03 -39.13 -41.57
C SER A 265 -33.10 -39.73 -40.63
N ARG A 266 -34.35 -39.48 -41.08
CA ARG A 266 -35.37 -40.47 -41.43
C ARG A 266 -36.14 -41.23 -40.33
N SER A 267 -37.44 -40.91 -40.35
CA SER A 267 -38.61 -41.81 -40.41
C SER A 267 -39.16 -42.39 -39.10
N SER A 268 -40.43 -42.06 -38.91
CA SER A 268 -41.47 -42.66 -38.07
C SER A 268 -41.53 -44.20 -38.15
N VAL A 269 -41.83 -44.87 -37.02
CA VAL A 269 -43.04 -45.69 -36.74
C VAL A 269 -42.95 -46.27 -35.31
N ILE A 270 -44.14 -46.40 -34.71
CA ILE A 270 -44.58 -46.92 -33.39
C ILE A 270 -44.07 -48.33 -33.04
N THR A 271 -43.84 -48.63 -31.74
CA THR A 271 -44.31 -49.83 -31.01
C THR A 271 -43.97 -49.80 -29.50
N VAL A 272 -44.84 -50.45 -28.73
CA VAL A 272 -44.94 -50.62 -27.27
C VAL A 272 -44.34 -51.98 -26.84
N ASP A 273 -43.69 -52.06 -25.66
CA ASP A 273 -43.64 -53.18 -24.66
C ASP A 273 -42.50 -52.89 -23.65
N GLU A 274 -42.67 -52.82 -22.32
CA GLU A 274 -43.05 -53.79 -21.26
C GLU A 274 -41.85 -54.53 -20.61
N ASP A 275 -41.62 -54.16 -19.32
CA ASP A 275 -41.03 -54.83 -18.14
C ASP A 275 -39.73 -55.69 -18.15
N CYS A 276 -38.88 -55.44 -17.13
CA CYS A 276 -38.65 -56.34 -15.96
C CYS A 276 -37.18 -56.42 -15.44
N SER A 277 -36.98 -56.08 -14.14
CA SER A 277 -36.11 -56.73 -13.12
C SER A 277 -34.56 -56.79 -13.33
N MET A 278 -33.64 -56.89 -12.36
CA MET A 278 -33.59 -57.32 -10.95
C MET A 278 -32.37 -56.70 -10.23
N GLU A 279 -32.40 -56.71 -8.88
CA GLU A 279 -31.29 -56.46 -7.93
C GLU A 279 -29.98 -57.23 -8.23
N VAL A 280 -28.82 -56.72 -7.80
CA VAL A 280 -27.89 -57.46 -6.89
C VAL A 280 -27.04 -56.50 -6.04
N ARG A 281 -26.89 -56.93 -4.79
CA ARG A 281 -26.31 -56.41 -3.56
C ARG A 281 -24.77 -56.55 -3.44
N ARG A 282 -24.21 -55.71 -2.53
CA ARG A 282 -23.27 -56.00 -1.40
C ARG A 282 -21.75 -55.72 -1.50
N ARG A 283 -21.32 -54.97 -0.45
CA ARG A 283 -20.16 -55.13 0.48
C ARG A 283 -18.75 -54.79 -0.05
N SER A 284 -17.76 -54.33 0.72
CA SER A 284 -17.58 -53.73 2.07
C SER A 284 -16.07 -53.68 2.37
N ILE A 285 -15.67 -52.90 3.39
CA ILE A 285 -14.53 -53.08 4.34
C ILE A 285 -13.33 -52.11 4.25
N ASP A 286 -13.10 -51.51 5.44
CA ASP A 286 -12.07 -50.60 5.93
C ASP A 286 -10.66 -51.22 6.11
N SER A 287 -9.65 -50.35 6.30
CA SER A 287 -8.51 -50.63 7.19
C SER A 287 -7.83 -49.34 7.68
N GLU A 288 -7.53 -49.30 8.98
CA GLU A 288 -6.89 -48.23 9.76
C GLU A 288 -5.39 -48.49 10.09
N ARG A 289 -4.72 -47.46 10.65
CA ARG A 289 -3.48 -47.42 11.48
C ARG A 289 -2.12 -47.50 10.74
N SER A 290 -1.02 -46.84 11.15
CA SER A 290 -0.56 -46.35 12.48
C SER A 290 0.66 -45.40 12.37
N LEU A 291 1.04 -44.80 13.50
CA LEU A 291 1.99 -43.70 13.76
C LEU A 291 3.47 -44.12 14.03
N ALA A 292 4.37 -43.12 13.89
CA ALA A 292 5.49 -42.72 14.80
C ALA A 292 6.98 -43.00 14.47
N ALA A 293 7.79 -41.95 14.73
CA ALA A 293 9.13 -41.89 15.37
C ALA A 293 10.43 -41.66 14.56
N ASP A 294 11.02 -40.48 14.81
CA ASP A 294 12.42 -40.15 15.18
C ASP A 294 13.62 -40.30 14.21
N SER A 295 14.33 -39.18 13.94
CA SER A 295 15.63 -38.81 14.57
C SER A 295 16.65 -38.00 13.70
N ILE A 296 17.03 -36.83 14.24
CA ILE A 296 18.39 -36.25 14.46
C ILE A 296 19.35 -35.85 13.29
N ILE A 297 19.41 -34.52 13.07
CA ILE A 297 20.54 -33.56 13.02
C ILE A 297 21.88 -33.95 12.33
N SER A 298 22.28 -33.15 11.32
CA SER A 298 23.66 -32.68 11.13
C SER A 298 23.70 -31.33 10.42
N SER A 299 24.45 -30.41 11.02
CA SER A 299 24.56 -28.98 10.75
C SER A 299 25.66 -28.62 9.72
N SER A 300 25.39 -27.69 8.80
CA SER A 300 26.37 -26.71 8.31
C SER A 300 25.70 -25.54 7.58
N SER A 301 26.33 -24.38 7.69
CA SER A 301 25.83 -23.02 7.55
C SER A 301 25.68 -22.53 6.10
N SER A 302 24.48 -22.07 5.75
CA SER A 302 24.26 -20.85 4.96
C SER A 302 22.86 -20.34 5.29
N ALA A 303 22.73 -19.06 5.64
CA ALA A 303 21.45 -18.49 6.06
C ALA A 303 20.51 -18.37 4.85
N CYS A 304 19.75 -19.44 4.58
CA CYS A 304 18.60 -19.38 3.68
C CYS A 304 17.49 -18.53 4.32
N PRO A 305 16.79 -17.68 3.56
CA PRO A 305 15.59 -17.00 4.05
C PRO A 305 14.56 -18.04 4.45
N ILE A 306 14.02 -17.92 5.67
CA ILE A 306 12.99 -18.81 6.20
C ILE A 306 11.76 -18.74 5.29
N GLU A 307 11.37 -19.88 4.74
CA GLU A 307 10.19 -20.05 3.90
C GLU A 307 8.93 -19.95 4.79
N LEU A 308 8.24 -18.81 4.74
CA LEU A 308 7.04 -18.54 5.54
C LEU A 308 5.74 -19.04 4.89
N THR A 309 5.81 -19.89 3.86
CA THR A 309 4.67 -20.39 3.07
C THR A 309 3.65 -21.21 3.89
N HIS A 310 3.97 -21.57 5.14
CA HIS A 310 3.13 -22.43 5.98
C HIS A 310 2.42 -21.74 7.15
N LEU A 311 2.50 -20.41 7.29
CA LEU A 311 1.72 -19.68 8.30
C LEU A 311 0.27 -19.47 7.83
N LEU A 312 -0.49 -20.55 7.73
CA LEU A 312 -1.96 -20.48 7.65
C LEU A 312 -2.52 -20.29 9.07
N ALA A 313 -3.09 -19.11 9.32
CA ALA A 313 -3.81 -18.82 10.54
C ALA A 313 -5.07 -19.71 10.63
N ASN A 314 -5.06 -20.66 11.56
CA ASN A 314 -6.21 -21.51 11.86
C ASN A 314 -7.31 -20.68 12.55
N HIS A 315 -8.24 -20.11 11.80
CA HIS A 315 -9.48 -19.57 12.39
C HIS A 315 -10.48 -20.69 12.67
N ARG A 316 -10.85 -20.86 13.94
CA ARG A 316 -11.98 -21.68 14.37
C ARG A 316 -13.30 -21.02 13.97
N LYS A 317 -14.09 -21.75 13.17
CA LYS A 317 -15.56 -21.72 13.04
C LYS A 317 -16.22 -20.34 13.06
N SER A 318 -16.34 -19.73 11.88
CA SER A 318 -17.44 -18.82 11.55
C SER A 318 -18.27 -19.45 10.43
N ASP A 319 -19.57 -19.65 10.66
CA ASP A 319 -20.51 -20.11 9.64
C ASP A 319 -20.54 -19.14 8.44
N PRO A 320 -20.56 -19.64 7.19
CA PRO A 320 -20.57 -18.80 6.00
C PRO A 320 -21.99 -18.28 5.73
N SER A 321 -22.12 -16.96 5.54
CA SER A 321 -23.28 -16.36 4.88
C SER A 321 -23.23 -16.67 3.37
N PRO A 322 -24.38 -16.79 2.67
CA PRO A 322 -24.42 -17.32 1.32
C PRO A 322 -24.14 -16.20 0.31
N LEU A 323 -22.87 -15.83 0.14
CA LEU A 323 -22.42 -15.00 -0.98
C LEU A 323 -21.12 -15.56 -1.55
N ILE A 324 -21.27 -16.23 -2.69
CA ILE A 324 -20.24 -16.57 -3.68
C ILE A 324 -19.09 -17.45 -3.13
N HIS A 325 -19.27 -18.77 -3.21
CA HIS A 325 -18.18 -19.73 -3.10
C HIS A 325 -17.22 -19.61 -4.29
N LEU A 326 -16.26 -18.68 -4.23
CA LEU A 326 -15.06 -18.75 -5.07
C LEU A 326 -14.15 -19.85 -4.49
N LYS A 327 -14.24 -21.05 -5.06
CA LYS A 327 -13.22 -22.09 -4.81
C LYS A 327 -11.88 -21.55 -5.32
N ARG A 328 -10.92 -21.35 -4.39
CA ARG A 328 -9.51 -21.12 -4.72
C ARG A 328 -9.04 -22.29 -5.59
N ARG A 329 -8.81 -22.04 -6.88
CA ARG A 329 -8.16 -22.99 -7.77
C ARG A 329 -6.68 -22.66 -7.77
N ASP A 330 -5.90 -23.53 -7.13
CA ASP A 330 -4.44 -23.54 -7.21
C ASP A 330 -4.03 -23.96 -8.62
N SER A 331 -4.08 -23.04 -9.58
CA SER A 331 -3.50 -23.22 -10.91
C SER A 331 -3.14 -21.86 -11.52
N LEU A 332 -2.25 -21.11 -10.86
CA LEU A 332 -1.51 -20.00 -11.47
C LEU A 332 -0.21 -20.54 -12.06
N THR A 333 -0.34 -21.29 -13.15
CA THR A 333 0.77 -21.63 -14.03
C THR A 333 0.59 -20.88 -15.34
N GLY A 334 1.48 -19.93 -15.63
CA GLY A 334 1.92 -19.72 -17.01
C GLY A 334 1.43 -18.49 -17.77
N SER A 335 1.39 -17.31 -17.18
CA SER A 335 1.92 -16.07 -17.79
C SER A 335 1.78 -14.94 -16.77
N GLY A 336 2.84 -14.22 -16.42
CA GLY A 336 2.80 -13.13 -15.41
C GLY A 336 1.96 -11.90 -15.81
N HIS A 337 1.07 -12.03 -16.79
CA HIS A 337 0.23 -10.98 -17.36
C HIS A 337 -1.08 -10.77 -16.61
N ASP A 338 -1.48 -11.69 -15.73
CA ASP A 338 -2.76 -11.67 -15.00
C ASP A 338 -2.53 -11.56 -13.49
N SER A 339 -1.58 -10.71 -13.09
CA SER A 339 -1.30 -10.40 -11.69
C SER A 339 -1.23 -8.88 -11.48
N SER A 340 -1.56 -8.43 -10.29
CA SER A 340 -1.05 -7.14 -9.78
C SER A 340 0.47 -7.17 -9.75
N HIS A 341 1.12 -6.00 -9.81
CA HIS A 341 2.58 -5.94 -9.85
C HIS A 341 3.14 -4.92 -8.86
N LEU A 342 4.34 -5.22 -8.38
CA LEU A 342 5.22 -4.28 -7.70
C LEU A 342 6.38 -3.98 -8.64
N ILE A 343 6.56 -2.70 -8.95
CA ILE A 343 7.52 -2.21 -9.92
C ILE A 343 8.43 -1.19 -9.24
N LEU A 344 9.73 -1.43 -9.29
CA LEU A 344 10.73 -0.44 -8.94
C LEU A 344 11.09 0.34 -10.18
N VAL A 345 10.94 1.67 -10.14
CA VAL A 345 11.31 2.58 -11.21
C VAL A 345 12.43 3.48 -10.72
N THR A 346 13.60 3.38 -11.34
CA THR A 346 14.79 4.19 -10.99
C THR A 346 14.99 5.27 -12.03
N PHE A 347 14.97 6.53 -11.59
CA PHE A 347 15.14 7.69 -12.47
C PHE A 347 16.60 8.14 -12.48
N GLU A 348 17.40 7.57 -13.38
CA GLU A 348 18.76 8.06 -13.59
C GLU A 348 18.76 9.28 -14.53
N ARG A 349 19.91 9.97 -14.62
CA ARG A 349 20.01 11.22 -15.40
C ARG A 349 19.67 11.06 -16.89
N LYS A 350 19.90 9.87 -17.45
CA LYS A 350 19.77 9.59 -18.89
C LYS A 350 19.04 8.28 -19.21
N VAL A 351 18.63 7.53 -18.19
CA VAL A 351 17.98 6.23 -18.34
C VAL A 351 16.94 6.08 -17.24
N THR A 352 15.80 5.48 -17.59
CA THR A 352 14.82 5.01 -16.59
C THR A 352 14.90 3.49 -16.58
N THR A 353 15.30 2.91 -15.46
CA THR A 353 15.39 1.45 -15.33
C THR A 353 14.23 0.93 -14.48
N THR A 354 13.74 -0.26 -14.81
CA THR A 354 12.63 -0.88 -14.09
C THR A 354 12.90 -2.32 -13.69
N ARG A 355 12.42 -2.71 -12.51
CA ARG A 355 12.33 -4.11 -12.08
C ARG A 355 10.91 -4.40 -11.65
N LYS A 356 10.38 -5.56 -12.05
CA LYS A 356 8.96 -5.89 -11.89
C LYS A 356 8.81 -7.28 -11.29
N VAL A 357 7.96 -7.40 -10.29
CA VAL A 357 7.57 -8.67 -9.66
C VAL A 357 6.05 -8.74 -9.52
N SER A 358 5.49 -9.95 -9.56
CA SER A 358 4.06 -10.16 -9.34
C SER A 358 3.69 -10.07 -7.86
N VAL A 359 2.48 -9.57 -7.60
CA VAL A 359 1.86 -9.50 -6.28
C VAL A 359 0.71 -10.51 -6.25
N PRO A 360 0.95 -11.74 -5.74
CA PRO A 360 -0.07 -12.79 -5.77
C PRO A 360 -1.18 -12.51 -4.76
N GLY A 361 -2.42 -12.78 -5.16
CA GLY A 361 -3.57 -12.80 -4.25
C GLY A 361 -4.08 -11.45 -3.76
N ILE A 362 -3.50 -10.33 -4.21
CA ILE A 362 -3.92 -8.97 -3.86
C ILE A 362 -4.34 -8.23 -5.13
N LEU A 363 -5.61 -7.83 -5.22
CA LEU A 363 -6.17 -7.16 -6.41
C LEU A 363 -5.77 -5.69 -6.51
N VAL A 364 -5.85 -4.97 -5.39
CA VAL A 364 -5.53 -3.53 -5.30
C VAL A 364 -4.47 -3.39 -4.20
N PRO A 365 -3.19 -3.58 -4.54
CA PRO A 365 -2.10 -3.48 -3.58
C PRO A 365 -1.83 -2.02 -3.18
N ASP A 366 -1.52 -1.84 -1.90
CA ASP A 366 -1.01 -0.60 -1.31
C ASP A 366 0.40 -0.83 -0.77
N ILE A 367 1.23 0.21 -0.78
CA ILE A 367 2.60 0.15 -0.23
C ILE A 367 2.55 0.71 1.18
N ILE A 368 2.77 -0.17 2.16
CA ILE A 368 2.62 0.19 3.58
C ILE A 368 3.84 0.96 4.07
N THR A 369 5.03 0.46 3.74
CA THR A 369 6.30 1.09 4.11
C THR A 369 7.45 0.53 3.27
N PHE A 370 8.51 1.32 3.21
CA PHE A 370 9.83 0.89 2.75
C PHE A 370 10.82 1.01 3.91
N ASP A 371 11.43 -0.11 4.30
CA ASP A 371 12.53 -0.14 5.25
C ASP A 371 13.86 0.02 4.51
N SER A 372 14.48 1.18 4.68
CA SER A 372 15.79 1.49 4.10
C SER A 372 16.93 0.66 4.69
N CYS A 373 16.80 0.17 5.92
CA CYS A 373 17.85 -0.59 6.60
C CYS A 373 17.89 -2.06 6.15
N GLY A 374 16.73 -2.71 6.08
CA GLY A 374 16.58 -4.08 5.58
C GLY A 374 16.42 -4.16 4.06
N HIS A 375 16.33 -3.03 3.37
CA HIS A 375 15.96 -2.94 1.95
C HIS A 375 14.68 -3.74 1.66
N THR A 376 13.63 -3.57 2.47
CA THR A 376 12.38 -4.32 2.30
C THR A 376 11.21 -3.40 1.97
N ILE A 377 10.34 -3.86 1.08
CA ILE A 377 9.07 -3.22 0.75
C ILE A 377 7.94 -4.09 1.28
N VAL A 378 7.05 -3.48 2.05
CA VAL A 378 5.87 -4.14 2.60
C VAL A 378 4.65 -3.75 1.78
N VAL A 379 3.98 -4.73 1.19
CA VAL A 379 2.78 -4.57 0.37
C VAL A 379 1.62 -5.28 1.05
N ALA A 380 0.48 -4.62 1.13
CA ALA A 380 -0.74 -5.20 1.67
C ALA A 380 -1.97 -4.62 0.98
N SER A 381 -3.17 -5.01 1.41
CA SER A 381 -4.41 -4.37 0.98
C SER A 381 -5.40 -4.37 2.13
N ASN A 382 -6.25 -3.35 2.17
CA ASN A 382 -7.38 -3.26 3.09
C ASN A 382 -8.41 -4.42 2.93
N SER A 383 -8.37 -5.10 1.80
CA SER A 383 -9.33 -6.14 1.39
C SER A 383 -8.79 -7.55 1.59
N CYS A 384 -7.52 -7.68 2.00
CA CYS A 384 -6.84 -8.95 2.19
C CYS A 384 -6.15 -9.00 3.56
N ASN A 385 -6.15 -10.16 4.20
CA ASN A 385 -5.43 -10.40 5.46
C ASN A 385 -3.95 -10.80 5.24
N THR A 386 -3.43 -10.62 4.03
CA THR A 386 -2.08 -11.04 3.64
C THR A 386 -1.18 -9.81 3.55
N ILE A 387 -0.02 -9.91 4.18
CA ILE A 387 1.07 -8.94 4.07
C ILE A 387 2.22 -9.62 3.33
N LEU A 388 2.68 -8.99 2.26
CA LEU A 388 3.79 -9.48 1.45
C LEU A 388 5.01 -8.60 1.70
N VAL A 389 6.15 -9.23 1.95
CA VAL A 389 7.43 -8.54 2.19
C VAL A 389 8.38 -8.90 1.08
N TYR A 390 8.86 -7.89 0.36
CA TYR A 390 9.80 -8.04 -0.74
C TYR A 390 11.16 -7.48 -0.34
N SER A 391 12.24 -8.24 -0.55
CA SER A 391 13.59 -7.72 -0.40
C SER A 391 14.08 -7.11 -1.72
N VAL A 392 14.67 -5.93 -1.62
CA VAL A 392 15.25 -5.20 -2.74
C VAL A 392 16.76 -5.41 -2.73
N THR A 393 17.23 -6.31 -3.59
CA THR A 393 18.66 -6.56 -3.75
C THR A 393 19.27 -5.60 -4.78
N PRO A 394 20.44 -5.00 -4.52
CA PRO A 394 21.16 -4.25 -5.56
C PRO A 394 21.56 -5.23 -6.68
N SER A 395 21.25 -4.89 -7.93
CA SER A 395 21.68 -5.73 -9.06
C SER A 395 23.16 -5.46 -9.32
N SER A 396 24.04 -6.33 -8.86
CA SER A 396 25.39 -6.44 -9.39
C SER A 396 25.32 -7.23 -10.71
N MET A 397 24.89 -6.58 -11.79
CA MET A 397 25.07 -7.13 -13.13
C MET A 397 25.84 -6.09 -13.94
N PRO A 398 27.10 -6.36 -14.34
CA PRO A 398 27.76 -5.55 -15.36
C PRO A 398 26.97 -5.71 -16.65
N ASN A 399 26.78 -4.61 -17.39
CA ASN A 399 26.27 -4.65 -18.75
C ASN A 399 27.05 -5.71 -19.55
N ILE A 400 26.45 -6.87 -19.81
CA ILE A 400 26.88 -7.72 -20.92
C ILE A 400 26.07 -7.25 -22.12
N GLN A 401 26.65 -6.34 -22.89
CA GLN A 401 26.27 -6.14 -24.28
C GLN A 401 26.55 -7.46 -25.03
N GLN A 402 25.54 -7.99 -25.72
CA GLN A 402 25.74 -8.69 -26.99
C GLN A 402 24.55 -8.45 -27.89
#